data_AF-A0A8J7U8N5-F1
#
_entry.id   AF-A0A8J7U8N5-F1
#
_cell.length_a   1.000
_cell.length_b   1.000
_cell.length_c   1.000
_cell.angle_alpha   90.00
_cell.angle_beta   90.00
_cell.angle_gamma   90.00
#
_symmetry.space_group_name_H-M   'P 1'
#
loop_
_entity.id
_entity.type
_entity.pdbx_description
1 polymer ?
#
loop_
_entity_poly.entity_id
_entity_poly.type
_entity_poly.pdbx_seq_one_letter_code
_entity_poly.pdbx_strand_id
1 'polypeptide(L)'
;MLALFGKTGQYFEILETPPDEVNIGDFLEILEVQSNRSLILQVVDVVYLSIPGELEEIMRLAKAQEIVVENSSDTLIEQFDDEIISSKILKCKVRGALINGGFFRNTLWVPSRQKTIVKKISTKEIKSIMSNENKIPFSVGELINEPEGNIVIDLTKFDGSLNIILGKKGAGKSMLAKTLIKALVNNGAKCFVIDINNEYSVGYSSKVFISLVPGKNLKFSFHSISKPIFISILQNLFNLPQSSIMEISRIWDRLKESGHLSFKLLKKEIAFAQINDYIRDALIRRLELLDSSGIITDDLPEKTFIDEFKSPEGKCISLMLRGQSSIFRKLIIQLSMNQLLESLENGSLEPIFLFAEEAHLYQDMSFWEDLVTRMRHLGLSLFFITNEPESLSKFIYRQSDSIFIFNYINDNDIAFLSKVTDLDSDSLSAFVSNLPERCCLITGKITNNIPLLIKTESLNDFKGGFTRLFFKKEYLKF
;
A
#
# COMPACT_ATOMS: atom_id res chain seq x y z
N MET A 1 16.44 -14.15 30.31
CA MET A 1 17.72 -14.42 29.61
C MET A 1 17.39 -14.82 28.19
N LEU A 2 18.11 -14.27 27.21
CA LEU A 2 18.04 -14.71 25.82
C LEU A 2 19.36 -15.39 25.45
N ALA A 3 19.29 -16.60 24.91
CA ALA A 3 20.47 -17.36 24.52
C ALA A 3 20.30 -18.01 23.15
N LEU A 4 21.36 -18.00 22.34
CA LEU A 4 21.35 -18.68 21.05
C LEU A 4 21.33 -20.20 21.26
N PHE A 5 20.17 -20.83 21.04
CA PHE A 5 19.95 -22.26 21.20
C PHE A 5 20.43 -23.04 19.97
N GLY A 6 20.03 -22.59 18.78
CA GLY A 6 20.23 -23.36 17.57
C GLY A 6 20.04 -22.57 16.28
N LYS A 7 20.29 -23.25 15.17
CA LYS A 7 19.95 -22.76 13.83
C LYS A 7 19.43 -23.94 13.01
N THR A 8 18.16 -23.89 12.63
CA THR A 8 17.48 -24.94 11.86
C THR A 8 17.01 -24.36 10.53
N GLY A 9 17.65 -24.76 9.43
CA GLY A 9 17.39 -24.18 8.12
C GLY A 9 17.66 -22.67 8.09
N GLN A 10 16.61 -21.88 7.87
CA GLN A 10 16.64 -20.41 7.83
C GLN A 10 16.37 -19.75 9.19
N TYR A 11 16.00 -20.53 10.20
CA TYR A 11 15.62 -20.03 11.51
C TYR A 11 16.79 -20.06 12.47
N PHE A 12 16.97 -18.96 13.20
CA PHE A 12 17.72 -18.94 14.45
C PHE A 12 16.75 -19.23 15.58
N GLU A 13 17.12 -20.14 16.46
CA GLU A 13 16.34 -20.52 17.63
C GLU A 13 16.98 -19.86 18.85
N ILE A 14 16.22 -18.98 19.52
CA ILE A 14 16.65 -18.30 20.74
C ILE A 14 15.85 -18.88 21.89
N LEU A 15 16.55 -19.34 22.93
CA LEU A 15 15.94 -19.75 24.18
C LEU A 15 15.67 -18.49 25.01
N GLU A 16 14.45 -18.38 25.53
CA GLU A 16 13.99 -17.33 26.42
C GLU A 16 13.65 -17.93 27.80
N THR A 17 14.43 -17.56 28.82
CA THR A 17 14.38 -18.10 30.20
C THR A 17 14.77 -17.06 31.26
N PRO A 18 13.92 -16.70 32.23
CA PRO A 18 12.48 -16.99 32.26
C PRO A 18 11.79 -16.34 31.05
N PRO A 19 10.57 -16.76 30.69
CA PRO A 19 9.81 -16.12 29.62
C PRO A 19 9.67 -14.62 29.89
N ASP A 20 10.26 -13.81 29.02
CA ASP A 20 10.11 -12.36 28.98
C ASP A 20 8.93 -12.00 28.06
N GLU A 21 8.59 -10.70 27.93
CA GLU A 21 7.58 -10.21 26.99
C GLU A 21 8.17 -10.03 25.57
N VAL A 22 8.82 -11.06 25.01
CA VAL A 22 9.18 -11.09 23.58
C VAL A 22 8.01 -11.62 22.76
N ASN A 23 7.55 -10.82 21.80
CA ASN A 23 6.38 -11.10 20.97
C ASN A 23 6.77 -11.31 19.49
N ILE A 24 5.89 -11.94 18.72
CA ILE A 24 6.04 -12.03 17.25
C ILE A 24 6.19 -10.61 16.68
N GLY A 25 7.17 -10.45 15.79
CA GLY A 25 7.51 -9.16 15.18
C GLY A 25 8.59 -8.37 15.93
N ASP A 26 8.91 -8.73 17.18
CA ASP A 26 10.02 -8.12 17.92
C ASP A 26 11.37 -8.38 17.26
N PHE A 27 12.29 -7.44 17.46
CA PHE A 27 13.63 -7.50 16.94
C PHE A 27 14.62 -7.91 18.03
N LEU A 28 15.53 -8.82 17.68
CA LEU A 28 16.62 -9.26 18.55
C LEU A 28 17.97 -9.01 17.87
N GLU A 29 19.00 -8.68 18.64
CA GLU A 29 20.38 -8.56 18.18
C GLU A 29 21.18 -9.74 18.72
N ILE A 30 21.87 -10.47 17.83
CA ILE A 30 22.95 -11.38 18.22
C ILE A 30 24.28 -10.67 18.00
N LEU A 31 24.95 -10.25 19.08
CA LEU A 31 26.26 -9.61 19.03
C LEU A 31 27.38 -10.64 19.23
N GLU A 32 28.30 -10.72 18.27
CA GLU A 32 29.56 -11.46 18.42
C GLU A 32 30.66 -10.53 18.92
N VAL A 33 31.01 -10.66 20.21
CA VAL A 33 31.88 -9.72 20.93
C VAL A 33 33.28 -9.64 20.32
N GLN A 34 33.82 -10.75 19.80
CA GLN A 34 35.19 -10.80 19.29
C GLN A 34 35.37 -10.06 17.96
N SER A 35 34.36 -10.09 17.09
CA SER A 35 34.41 -9.51 15.75
C SER A 35 33.70 -8.17 15.66
N ASN A 36 32.99 -7.76 16.73
CA ASN A 36 32.11 -6.59 16.78
C ASN A 36 31.12 -6.54 15.62
N ARG A 37 30.55 -7.70 15.30
CA ARG A 37 29.52 -7.87 14.28
C ARG A 37 28.25 -8.33 14.96
N SER A 38 27.11 -7.85 14.49
CA SER A 38 25.84 -8.33 14.97
C SER A 38 24.88 -8.73 13.86
N LEU A 39 24.01 -9.67 14.17
CA LEU A 39 22.88 -10.03 13.33
C LEU A 39 21.61 -9.45 13.93
N ILE A 40 20.81 -8.85 13.06
CA ILE A 40 19.47 -8.36 13.39
C ILE A 40 18.49 -9.46 13.01
N LEU A 41 17.80 -9.98 14.01
CA LEU A 41 16.81 -11.01 13.89
C LEU A 41 15.42 -10.43 14.15
N GLN A 42 14.40 -11.04 13.56
CA GLN A 42 13.00 -10.75 13.87
C GLN A 42 12.28 -12.04 14.22
N VAL A 43 11.53 -12.02 15.32
CA VAL A 43 10.76 -13.17 15.81
C VAL A 43 9.58 -13.41 14.87
N VAL A 44 9.48 -14.62 14.32
CA VAL A 44 8.40 -15.02 13.41
C VAL A 44 7.51 -16.11 14.00
N ASP A 45 7.96 -16.82 15.03
CA ASP A 45 7.16 -17.86 15.70
C ASP A 45 7.69 -18.07 17.13
N VAL A 46 6.81 -18.49 18.02
CA VAL A 46 7.10 -18.70 19.45
C VAL A 46 6.53 -20.07 19.84
N VAL A 47 7.41 -20.98 20.24
CA VAL A 47 7.06 -22.36 20.57
C VAL A 47 7.51 -22.65 22.00
N TYR A 48 6.75 -23.46 22.74
CA TYR A 48 7.20 -23.97 24.03
C TYR A 48 8.43 -24.86 23.86
N LEU A 49 9.36 -24.77 24.81
CA LEU A 49 10.47 -25.70 24.88
C LEU A 49 9.92 -27.12 25.11
N SER A 50 10.18 -28.03 24.17
CA SER A 50 9.83 -29.44 24.31
C SER A 50 11.09 -30.21 24.67
N ILE A 51 11.22 -30.57 25.95
CA ILE A 51 12.31 -31.41 26.44
C ILE A 51 11.81 -32.86 26.44
N PRO A 52 12.57 -33.81 25.88
CA PRO A 52 12.24 -35.24 26.05
C PRO A 52 12.17 -35.58 27.55
N GLY A 53 11.12 -36.29 27.98
CA GLY A 53 10.84 -36.49 29.42
C GLY A 53 11.97 -37.13 30.23
N GLU A 54 12.80 -37.97 29.61
CA GLU A 54 13.99 -38.54 30.27
C GLU A 54 15.03 -37.48 30.65
N LEU A 55 15.20 -36.44 29.82
CA LEU A 55 16.13 -35.33 30.08
C LEU A 55 15.55 -34.36 31.11
N GLU A 56 14.25 -34.12 31.08
CA GLU A 56 13.54 -33.32 32.08
C GLU A 56 13.75 -33.90 33.49
N GLU A 57 13.58 -35.22 33.64
CA GLU A 57 13.76 -35.90 34.92
C GLU A 57 15.23 -35.87 35.39
N ILE A 58 16.20 -36.03 34.47
CA ILE A 58 17.63 -35.89 34.80
C ILE A 58 17.96 -34.46 35.25
N MET A 59 17.42 -33.44 34.58
CA MET A 59 17.63 -32.04 34.96
C MET A 59 17.02 -31.73 36.32
N ARG A 60 15.82 -32.24 36.61
CA ARG A 60 15.18 -32.15 37.92
C ARG A 60 16.04 -32.78 39.02
N LEU A 61 16.55 -33.99 38.79
CA LEU A 61 17.43 -34.68 39.74
C LEU A 61 18.76 -33.94 39.98
N ALA A 62 19.36 -33.37 38.94
CA ALA A 62 20.61 -32.62 39.04
C ALA A 62 20.43 -31.33 39.86
N LYS A 63 19.34 -30.58 39.62
CA LYS A 63 18.98 -29.37 40.38
C LYS A 63 18.65 -29.68 41.84
N ALA A 64 17.92 -30.76 42.10
CA ALA A 64 17.63 -31.19 43.45
C ALA A 64 18.91 -31.44 44.26
N GLN A 65 19.97 -31.98 43.63
CA GLN A 65 21.26 -32.19 44.28
C GLN A 65 22.01 -30.88 44.61
N GLU A 66 21.89 -29.84 43.79
CA GLU A 66 22.48 -28.51 44.07
C GLU A 66 21.74 -27.77 45.20
N ILE A 67 20.41 -27.91 45.30
CA ILE A 67 19.56 -27.19 46.26
C ILE A 67 19.62 -27.79 47.67
N VAL A 68 20.01 -29.07 47.82
CA VAL A 68 20.20 -29.75 49.14
C VAL A 68 21.24 -29.05 50.04
N VAL A 69 21.98 -28.06 49.53
CA VAL A 69 22.96 -27.26 50.27
C VAL A 69 22.37 -25.99 50.93
N GLU A 70 21.17 -25.52 50.53
CA GLU A 70 20.50 -24.34 51.11
C GLU A 70 19.09 -24.69 51.63
N ASN A 71 18.81 -24.41 52.90
CA ASN A 71 17.60 -24.80 53.64
C ASN A 71 16.29 -24.09 53.18
N SER A 72 15.86 -24.33 51.94
CA SER A 72 14.57 -23.90 51.38
C SER A 72 14.18 -24.79 50.20
N SER A 73 13.69 -26.01 50.49
CA SER A 73 13.70 -27.13 49.54
C SER A 73 12.56 -27.14 48.52
N ASP A 74 11.32 -26.82 48.89
CA ASP A 74 10.18 -27.18 48.04
C ASP A 74 9.84 -26.06 47.05
N THR A 75 9.87 -24.80 47.50
CA THR A 75 9.54 -23.63 46.67
C THR A 75 10.55 -23.35 45.56
N LEU A 76 11.83 -23.70 45.75
CA LEU A 76 12.86 -23.45 44.73
C LEU A 76 12.77 -24.48 43.60
N ILE A 77 12.47 -25.74 43.91
CA ILE A 77 12.30 -26.80 42.91
C ILE A 77 11.05 -26.52 42.06
N GLU A 78 9.94 -26.14 42.69
CA GLU A 78 8.73 -25.70 41.97
C GLU A 78 9.00 -24.50 41.06
N GLN A 79 9.76 -23.51 41.52
CA GLN A 79 10.16 -22.35 40.72
C GLN A 79 11.04 -22.71 39.51
N PHE A 80 11.98 -23.65 39.67
CA PHE A 80 12.82 -24.11 38.56
C PHE A 80 12.03 -24.94 37.54
N ASP A 81 11.13 -25.81 38.00
CA ASP A 81 10.25 -26.59 37.13
C ASP A 81 9.32 -25.66 36.34
N ASP A 82 8.72 -24.66 37.00
CA ASP A 82 7.90 -23.64 36.35
C ASP A 82 8.72 -22.83 35.34
N GLU A 83 9.96 -22.46 35.63
CA GLU A 83 10.84 -21.72 34.71
C GLU A 83 11.21 -22.55 33.46
N ILE A 84 11.51 -23.83 33.63
CA ILE A 84 11.86 -24.73 32.52
C ILE A 84 10.64 -25.02 31.65
N ILE A 85 9.48 -25.33 32.25
CA ILE A 85 8.24 -25.62 31.53
C ILE A 85 7.74 -24.37 30.78
N SER A 86 7.89 -23.19 31.38
CA SER A 86 7.48 -21.92 30.78
C SER A 86 8.48 -21.35 29.78
N SER A 87 9.63 -22.01 29.61
CA SER A 87 10.67 -21.62 28.65
C SER A 87 10.15 -21.66 27.21
N LYS A 88 10.55 -20.67 26.41
CA LYS A 88 10.14 -20.55 25.02
C LYS A 88 11.33 -20.64 24.09
N ILE A 89 11.11 -21.25 22.93
CA ILE A 89 11.96 -21.14 21.75
C ILE A 89 11.35 -20.11 20.81
N LEU A 90 12.08 -19.01 20.63
CA LEU A 90 11.78 -17.97 19.65
C LEU A 90 12.42 -18.37 18.33
N LYS A 91 11.61 -18.66 17.32
CA LYS A 91 12.10 -18.84 15.95
C LYS A 91 12.22 -17.48 15.28
N CYS A 92 13.43 -17.17 14.85
CA CYS A 92 13.77 -15.86 14.34
C CYS A 92 14.35 -15.95 12.93
N LYS A 93 14.03 -14.97 12.07
CA LYS A 93 14.64 -14.81 10.74
C LYS A 93 15.58 -13.62 10.72
N VAL A 94 16.66 -13.74 9.94
CA VAL A 94 17.65 -12.67 9.77
C VAL A 94 17.07 -11.56 8.89
N ARG A 95 17.18 -10.31 9.34
CA ARG A 95 16.79 -9.11 8.59
C ARG A 95 17.98 -8.27 8.12
N GLY A 96 19.15 -8.51 8.69
CA GLY A 96 20.41 -7.90 8.27
C GLY A 96 21.50 -8.10 9.29
N ALA A 97 22.62 -7.41 9.10
CA ALA A 97 23.76 -7.40 9.98
C ALA A 97 24.23 -5.96 10.23
N LEU A 98 24.67 -5.66 11.46
CA LEU A 98 25.43 -4.44 11.74
C LEU A 98 26.91 -4.81 11.77
N ILE A 99 27.69 -4.17 10.91
CA ILE A 99 29.13 -4.37 10.81
C ILE A 99 29.79 -3.00 10.82
N ASN A 100 30.62 -2.73 11.85
CA ASN A 100 31.32 -1.45 12.01
C ASN A 100 30.38 -0.22 11.95
N GLY A 101 29.17 -0.34 12.51
CA GLY A 101 28.16 0.73 12.51
C GLY A 101 27.33 0.87 11.24
N GLY A 102 27.64 0.12 10.18
CA GLY A 102 26.84 0.07 8.95
C GLY A 102 25.84 -1.09 8.95
N PHE A 103 24.62 -0.84 8.47
CA PHE A 103 23.61 -1.89 8.27
C PHE A 103 23.69 -2.50 6.87
N PHE A 104 23.80 -3.83 6.82
CA PHE A 104 23.90 -4.61 5.59
C PHE A 104 22.82 -5.69 5.56
N ARG A 105 22.05 -5.78 4.47
CA ARG A 105 20.97 -6.78 4.37
C ARG A 105 21.48 -8.19 4.13
N ASN A 106 22.50 -8.31 3.28
CA ASN A 106 23.02 -9.61 2.88
C ASN A 106 24.13 -10.01 3.82
N THR A 107 23.93 -11.14 4.49
CA THR A 107 24.93 -11.75 5.36
C THR A 107 25.12 -13.20 4.94
N LEU A 108 26.39 -13.60 4.81
CA LEU A 108 26.81 -14.98 4.50
C LEU A 108 27.48 -15.66 5.71
N TRP A 109 27.43 -15.03 6.88
CA TRP A 109 28.10 -15.51 8.08
C TRP A 109 27.07 -15.96 9.14
N VAL A 110 27.51 -16.88 9.99
CA VAL A 110 26.73 -17.40 11.12
C VAL A 110 27.55 -17.19 12.40
N PRO A 111 26.98 -16.57 13.45
CA PRO A 111 27.71 -16.28 14.67
C PRO A 111 27.97 -17.53 15.51
N SER A 112 29.02 -17.47 16.33
CA SER A 112 29.36 -18.55 17.27
C SER A 112 28.32 -18.72 18.40
N ARG A 113 28.01 -19.97 18.77
CA ARG A 113 27.05 -20.25 19.86
C ARG A 113 27.54 -19.82 21.24
N GLN A 114 28.84 -19.92 21.52
CA GLN A 114 29.39 -19.73 22.87
C GLN A 114 29.82 -18.29 23.17
N LYS A 115 29.98 -17.46 22.15
CA LYS A 115 30.58 -16.11 22.27
C LYS A 115 29.66 -15.02 21.75
N THR A 116 28.36 -15.21 21.97
CA THR A 116 27.33 -14.27 21.56
C THR A 116 26.52 -13.77 22.73
N ILE A 117 26.08 -12.52 22.60
CA ILE A 117 25.11 -11.91 23.51
C ILE A 117 23.85 -11.67 22.69
N VAL A 118 22.72 -12.16 23.20
CA VAL A 118 21.41 -11.92 22.58
C VAL A 118 20.66 -10.89 23.42
N LYS A 119 20.16 -9.83 22.79
CA LYS A 119 19.32 -8.82 23.45
C LYS A 119 18.16 -8.40 22.55
N LYS A 120 17.07 -7.94 23.17
CA LYS A 120 15.98 -7.26 22.44
C LYS A 120 16.46 -5.90 21.93
N ILE A 121 16.03 -5.55 20.73
CA ILE A 121 16.33 -4.27 20.09
C ILE A 121 15.18 -3.31 20.38
N SER A 122 15.52 -2.16 20.96
CA SER A 122 14.56 -1.10 21.22
C SER A 122 14.13 -0.37 19.96
N THR A 123 12.99 0.31 20.01
CA THR A 123 12.54 1.20 18.91
C THR A 123 13.59 2.26 18.53
N LYS A 124 14.36 2.77 19.50
CA LYS A 124 15.43 3.76 19.23
C LYS A 124 16.55 3.17 18.37
N GLU A 125 16.94 1.93 18.64
CA GLU A 125 17.94 1.22 17.84
C GLU A 125 17.39 0.91 16.45
N ILE A 126 16.14 0.42 16.31
CA ILE A 126 15.51 0.20 15.00
C ILE A 126 15.50 1.48 14.17
N LYS A 127 15.13 2.62 14.78
CA LYS A 127 15.19 3.93 14.12
C LYS A 127 16.60 4.25 13.64
N SER A 128 17.63 4.02 14.45
CA SER A 128 19.01 4.28 14.06
C SER A 128 19.44 3.44 12.85
N ILE A 129 18.95 2.20 12.76
CA ILE A 129 19.19 1.30 11.63
C ILE A 129 18.48 1.81 10.35
N MET A 130 17.30 2.40 10.50
CA MET A 130 16.52 2.96 9.38
C MET A 130 16.98 4.35 8.93
N SER A 131 17.53 5.14 9.85
CA SER A 131 17.71 6.58 9.70
C SER A 131 19.05 6.92 9.05
N ASN A 132 19.05 6.94 7.72
CA ASN A 132 19.95 7.84 6.99
C ASN A 132 19.15 9.13 6.72
N GLU A 133 19.41 10.19 7.48
CA GLU A 133 18.92 11.57 7.31
C GLU A 133 17.55 11.71 6.61
N ASN A 134 16.46 11.60 7.37
CA ASN A 134 15.11 11.85 6.85
C ASN A 134 14.97 13.33 6.45
N LYS A 135 14.77 13.61 5.16
CA LYS A 135 14.60 14.97 4.64
C LYS A 135 13.25 15.56 5.01
N ILE A 136 12.17 14.78 4.82
CA ILE A 136 10.81 15.18 5.17
C ILE A 136 10.24 14.11 6.12
N PRO A 137 10.44 14.25 7.44
CA PRO A 137 10.01 13.25 8.40
C PRO A 137 8.48 13.23 8.55
N PHE A 138 7.92 12.02 8.57
CA PHE A 138 6.50 11.77 8.84
C PHE A 138 6.35 10.61 9.82
N SER A 139 5.62 10.83 10.90
CA SER A 139 5.26 9.79 11.86
C SER A 139 4.15 8.93 11.27
N VAL A 140 4.46 7.67 10.95
CA VAL A 140 3.49 6.76 10.31
C VAL A 140 2.64 6.00 11.35
N GLY A 141 3.15 5.90 12.58
CA GLY A 141 2.50 5.16 13.66
C GLY A 141 3.50 4.69 14.72
N GLU A 142 3.07 3.78 15.57
CA GLU A 142 3.86 3.18 16.66
C GLU A 142 4.16 1.71 16.35
N LEU A 143 5.28 1.15 16.82
CA LEU A 143 5.46 -0.30 16.77
C LEU A 143 4.43 -1.00 17.66
N ILE A 144 3.84 -2.10 17.17
CA ILE A 144 2.74 -2.79 17.88
C ILE A 144 3.15 -3.22 19.29
N ASN A 145 4.37 -3.73 19.45
CA ASN A 145 4.86 -4.31 20.71
C ASN A 145 5.64 -3.31 21.58
N GLU A 146 5.82 -2.06 21.13
CA GLU A 146 6.46 -0.99 21.90
C GLU A 146 5.68 0.34 21.73
N PRO A 147 4.53 0.49 22.41
CA PRO A 147 3.55 1.57 22.18
C PRO A 147 3.97 3.01 22.58
N GLU A 148 5.26 3.31 22.69
CA GLU A 148 5.78 4.69 22.84
C GLU A 148 6.79 5.05 21.74
N GLY A 149 7.05 4.10 20.84
CA GLY A 149 8.05 4.20 19.79
C GLY A 149 7.46 4.64 18.44
N ASN A 150 7.26 5.94 18.23
CA ASN A 150 6.78 6.46 16.94
C ASN A 150 7.75 6.14 15.80
N ILE A 151 7.36 5.34 14.82
CA ILE A 151 8.14 5.11 13.60
C ILE A 151 8.00 6.32 12.68
N VAL A 152 9.15 6.89 12.32
CA VAL A 152 9.25 8.03 11.40
C VAL A 152 9.82 7.54 10.08
N ILE A 153 9.13 7.84 8.99
CA ILE A 153 9.55 7.58 7.61
C ILE A 153 9.82 8.89 6.89
N ASP A 154 10.64 8.84 5.84
CA ASP A 154 10.90 10.00 4.99
C ASP A 154 9.94 10.02 3.80
N LEU A 155 9.09 11.05 3.71
CA LEU A 155 8.13 11.21 2.62
C LEU A 155 8.82 11.34 1.25
N THR A 156 10.07 11.79 1.19
CA THR A 156 10.80 11.87 -0.09
C THR A 156 11.05 10.50 -0.71
N LYS A 157 11.01 9.41 0.07
CA LYS A 157 11.10 8.05 -0.47
C LYS A 157 9.89 7.67 -1.31
N PHE A 158 8.77 8.39 -1.17
CA PHE A 158 7.60 8.20 -2.02
C PHE A 158 7.71 8.86 -3.40
N ASP A 159 8.64 9.80 -3.56
CA ASP A 159 8.81 10.52 -4.83
C ASP A 159 9.34 9.60 -5.94
N GLY A 160 8.66 9.60 -7.08
CA GLY A 160 8.91 8.69 -8.20
C GLY A 160 8.80 7.22 -7.83
N SER A 161 8.00 6.86 -6.81
CA SER A 161 7.91 5.48 -6.32
C SER A 161 6.53 4.87 -6.50
N LEU A 162 6.49 3.55 -6.65
CA LEU A 162 5.27 2.75 -6.70
C LEU A 162 4.99 2.13 -5.33
N ASN A 163 3.83 2.44 -4.77
CA ASN A 163 3.41 1.98 -3.44
C ASN A 163 2.11 1.21 -3.53
N ILE A 164 1.96 0.20 -2.68
CA ILE A 164 0.74 -0.61 -2.63
C ILE A 164 0.24 -0.67 -1.19
N ILE A 165 -1.05 -0.38 -0.98
CA ILE A 165 -1.74 -0.49 0.30
C ILE A 165 -2.83 -1.55 0.18
N LEU A 166 -2.68 -2.61 0.97
CA LEU A 166 -3.50 -3.81 0.95
C LEU A 166 -4.18 -4.02 2.30
N GLY A 167 -5.35 -4.67 2.31
CA GLY A 167 -6.08 -5.04 3.51
C GLY A 167 -7.55 -5.33 3.26
N LYS A 168 -8.21 -6.08 4.14
CA LYS A 168 -9.67 -6.23 4.08
C LYS A 168 -10.42 -4.89 4.22
N LYS A 169 -11.71 -4.88 3.87
CA LYS A 169 -12.57 -3.70 4.09
C LYS A 169 -12.65 -3.39 5.60
N GLY A 170 -12.54 -2.12 5.96
CA GLY A 170 -12.52 -1.69 7.37
C GLY A 170 -11.17 -1.81 8.09
N ALA A 171 -10.12 -2.34 7.45
CA ALA A 171 -8.84 -2.58 8.13
C ALA A 171 -8.02 -1.31 8.45
N GLY A 172 -8.33 -0.17 7.82
CA GLY A 172 -7.61 1.10 8.01
C GLY A 172 -6.85 1.62 6.77
N LYS A 173 -6.96 0.96 5.60
CA LYS A 173 -6.29 1.38 4.35
C LYS A 173 -6.51 2.86 4.00
N SER A 174 -7.77 3.27 3.89
CA SER A 174 -8.14 4.64 3.54
C SER A 174 -7.80 5.64 4.65
N MET A 175 -7.71 5.19 5.92
CA MET A 175 -7.21 6.03 7.01
C MET A 175 -5.71 6.35 6.80
N LEU A 176 -4.89 5.32 6.56
CA LEU A 176 -3.47 5.52 6.26
C LEU A 176 -3.26 6.41 5.03
N ALA A 177 -4.01 6.17 3.96
CA ALA A 177 -3.94 6.99 2.75
C ALA A 177 -4.30 8.46 3.02
N LYS A 178 -5.35 8.74 3.80
CA LYS A 178 -5.72 10.09 4.24
C LYS A 178 -4.59 10.75 5.05
N THR A 179 -3.96 10.01 5.96
CA THR A 179 -2.83 10.53 6.76
C THR A 179 -1.62 10.86 5.90
N LEU A 180 -1.28 9.98 4.95
CA LEU A 180 -0.21 10.22 3.99
C LEU A 180 -0.50 11.44 3.10
N ILE A 181 -1.71 11.52 2.53
CA ILE A 181 -2.11 12.66 1.68
C ILE A 181 -2.02 13.97 2.47
N LYS A 182 -2.52 14.01 3.71
CA LYS A 182 -2.43 15.20 4.55
C LYS A 182 -0.97 15.60 4.79
N ALA A 183 -0.10 14.64 5.11
CA ALA A 183 1.30 14.91 5.36
C ALA A 183 2.02 15.41 4.10
N LEU A 184 1.75 14.80 2.94
CA LEU A 184 2.29 15.21 1.64
C LEU A 184 1.85 16.63 1.28
N VAL A 185 0.55 16.91 1.34
CA VAL A 185 -0.04 18.22 1.02
C VAL A 185 0.49 19.32 1.95
N ASN A 186 0.64 19.04 3.25
CA ASN A 186 1.23 19.99 4.20
C ASN A 186 2.70 20.33 3.89
N ASN A 187 3.39 19.44 3.16
CA ASN A 187 4.74 19.66 2.66
C ASN A 187 4.76 20.15 1.20
N GLY A 188 3.66 20.70 0.70
CA GLY A 188 3.58 21.33 -0.62
C GLY A 188 3.24 20.39 -1.78
N ALA A 189 3.04 19.10 -1.53
CA ALA A 189 2.79 18.12 -2.59
C ALA A 189 1.42 18.30 -3.26
N LYS A 190 1.34 17.84 -4.52
CA LYS A 190 0.11 17.69 -5.28
C LYS A 190 -0.38 16.26 -5.17
N CYS A 191 -1.66 16.07 -4.85
CA CYS A 191 -2.27 14.75 -4.76
C CYS A 191 -3.52 14.68 -5.63
N PHE A 192 -3.66 13.61 -6.42
CA PHE A 192 -4.88 13.27 -7.14
C PHE A 192 -5.40 11.93 -6.60
N VAL A 193 -6.67 11.89 -6.19
CA VAL A 193 -7.29 10.70 -5.60
C VAL A 193 -8.43 10.24 -6.51
N ILE A 194 -8.39 9.00 -6.96
CA ILE A 194 -9.51 8.34 -7.66
C ILE A 194 -10.44 7.79 -6.59
N ASP A 195 -11.44 8.56 -6.15
CA ASP A 195 -12.23 8.29 -4.96
C ASP A 195 -13.54 7.53 -5.26
N ILE A 196 -13.48 6.20 -5.19
CA ILE A 196 -14.62 5.31 -5.47
C ILE A 196 -15.75 5.45 -4.45
N ASN A 197 -15.42 5.70 -3.19
CA ASN A 197 -16.38 5.70 -2.08
C ASN A 197 -16.77 7.12 -1.61
N ASN A 198 -16.19 8.16 -2.22
CA ASN A 198 -16.33 9.58 -1.89
C ASN A 198 -15.87 9.91 -0.46
N GLU A 199 -14.84 9.25 0.05
CA GLU A 199 -14.39 9.38 1.44
C GLU A 199 -13.44 10.54 1.70
N TYR A 200 -12.88 11.14 0.65
CA TYR A 200 -11.87 12.21 0.73
C TYR A 200 -12.48 13.62 0.61
N SER A 201 -13.81 13.69 0.48
CA SER A 201 -14.55 14.89 0.10
C SER A 201 -14.92 15.85 1.24
N VAL A 202 -14.79 15.43 2.50
CA VAL A 202 -15.33 16.21 3.64
C VAL A 202 -14.32 16.29 4.78
N GLY A 203 -13.96 17.51 5.19
CA GLY A 203 -13.40 17.77 6.53
C GLY A 203 -12.10 18.58 6.59
N TYR A 204 -11.37 18.73 5.47
CA TYR A 204 -10.22 19.63 5.37
C TYR A 204 -10.60 20.94 4.66
N SER A 205 -9.81 21.99 4.83
CA SER A 205 -10.02 23.30 4.19
C SER A 205 -10.33 23.15 2.69
N SER A 206 -11.48 23.66 2.25
CA SER A 206 -11.96 23.54 0.86
C SER A 206 -11.07 24.24 -0.17
N LYS A 207 -10.11 25.05 0.28
CA LYS A 207 -9.08 25.66 -0.59
C LYS A 207 -7.95 24.70 -0.96
N VAL A 208 -7.69 23.72 -0.09
CA VAL A 208 -6.60 22.75 -0.22
C VAL A 208 -7.12 21.42 -0.76
N PHE A 209 -8.31 21.00 -0.33
CA PHE A 209 -8.96 19.78 -0.81
C PHE A 209 -10.16 20.11 -1.70
N ILE A 210 -10.06 19.72 -2.96
CA ILE A 210 -11.05 20.02 -4.00
C ILE A 210 -11.71 18.72 -4.43
N SER A 211 -13.04 18.72 -4.54
CA SER A 211 -13.80 17.57 -4.99
C SER A 211 -14.31 17.77 -6.42
N LEU A 212 -13.97 16.84 -7.32
CA LEU A 212 -14.46 16.80 -8.69
C LEU A 212 -15.65 15.85 -8.79
N VAL A 213 -16.78 16.38 -9.21
CA VAL A 213 -18.03 15.67 -9.46
C VAL A 213 -18.27 15.62 -10.97
N PRO A 214 -18.13 14.43 -11.59
CA PRO A 214 -18.37 14.22 -13.01
C PRO A 214 -19.74 14.74 -13.46
N GLY A 215 -19.78 15.45 -14.58
CA GLY A 215 -21.00 16.04 -15.15
C GLY A 215 -21.47 17.33 -14.48
N LYS A 216 -20.90 17.71 -13.32
CA LYS A 216 -21.16 18.98 -12.64
C LYS A 216 -20.00 19.96 -12.84
N ASN A 217 -18.98 19.87 -11.98
CA ASN A 217 -17.77 20.70 -12.04
C ASN A 217 -16.60 20.00 -12.73
N LEU A 218 -16.79 18.75 -13.19
CA LEU A 218 -15.85 18.07 -14.07
C LEU A 218 -16.53 17.71 -15.39
N LYS A 219 -16.07 18.35 -16.46
CA LYS A 219 -16.44 18.08 -17.85
C LYS A 219 -15.19 18.16 -18.73
N PHE A 220 -15.17 17.39 -19.82
CA PHE A 220 -14.08 17.33 -20.78
C PHE A 220 -14.56 17.92 -22.10
N SER A 221 -13.80 18.87 -22.63
CA SER A 221 -14.10 19.43 -23.95
C SER A 221 -13.78 18.39 -25.00
N PHE A 222 -14.71 18.10 -25.90
CA PHE A 222 -14.51 17.15 -26.99
C PHE A 222 -13.32 17.54 -27.87
N HIS A 223 -13.09 18.85 -28.06
CA HIS A 223 -11.96 19.40 -28.80
C HIS A 223 -10.59 19.05 -28.18
N SER A 224 -10.55 18.85 -26.86
CA SER A 224 -9.32 18.47 -26.13
C SER A 224 -9.05 16.96 -26.15
N ILE A 225 -10.03 16.13 -26.54
CA ILE A 225 -9.87 14.68 -26.58
C ILE A 225 -9.17 14.29 -27.89
N SER A 226 -7.98 13.72 -27.80
CA SER A 226 -7.28 13.22 -28.97
C SER A 226 -8.01 12.04 -29.62
N LYS A 227 -7.90 11.93 -30.95
CA LYS A 227 -8.53 10.85 -31.72
C LYS A 227 -8.15 9.46 -31.19
N PRO A 228 -6.87 9.13 -30.90
CA PRO A 228 -6.49 7.83 -30.34
C PRO A 228 -7.23 7.49 -29.04
N ILE A 229 -7.40 8.46 -28.13
CA ILE A 229 -8.11 8.24 -26.86
C ILE A 229 -9.59 8.00 -27.12
N PHE A 230 -10.21 8.83 -27.96
CA PHE A 230 -11.64 8.70 -28.27
C PHE A 230 -11.94 7.34 -28.91
N ILE A 231 -11.11 6.91 -29.85
CA ILE A 231 -11.21 5.59 -30.48
C ILE A 231 -10.97 4.47 -29.46
N SER A 232 -9.97 4.60 -28.58
CA SER A 232 -9.69 3.64 -27.51
C SER A 232 -10.87 3.50 -26.54
N ILE A 233 -11.52 4.60 -26.16
CA ILE A 233 -12.72 4.59 -25.32
C ILE A 233 -13.83 3.78 -26.01
N LEU A 234 -14.13 4.09 -27.28
CA LEU A 234 -15.19 3.39 -28.01
C LEU A 234 -14.87 1.90 -28.20
N GLN A 235 -13.63 1.58 -28.54
CA GLN A 235 -13.20 0.21 -28.79
C GLN A 235 -13.15 -0.63 -27.51
N ASN A 236 -12.45 -0.14 -26.47
CA ASN A 236 -12.10 -0.93 -25.30
C ASN A 236 -13.13 -0.82 -24.16
N LEU A 237 -13.78 0.34 -23.99
CA LEU A 237 -14.79 0.51 -22.93
C LEU A 237 -16.20 0.20 -23.44
N PHE A 238 -16.52 0.62 -24.67
CA PHE A 238 -17.85 0.42 -25.25
C PHE A 238 -17.95 -0.80 -26.19
N ASN A 239 -16.87 -1.57 -26.31
CA ASN A 239 -16.78 -2.80 -27.10
C ASN A 239 -17.27 -2.61 -28.54
N LEU A 240 -16.85 -1.51 -29.17
CA LEU A 240 -17.25 -1.19 -30.54
C LEU A 240 -16.44 -2.03 -31.54
N PRO A 241 -17.09 -2.71 -32.51
CA PRO A 241 -16.38 -3.54 -33.50
C PRO A 241 -15.44 -2.74 -34.40
N GLN A 242 -14.39 -3.39 -34.91
CA GLN A 242 -13.38 -2.76 -35.78
C GLN A 242 -13.99 -2.08 -37.03
N SER A 243 -15.00 -2.69 -37.66
CA SER A 243 -15.69 -2.09 -38.80
C SER A 243 -16.35 -0.75 -38.44
N SER A 244 -16.95 -0.64 -37.26
CA SER A 244 -17.56 0.59 -36.77
C SER A 244 -16.50 1.63 -36.38
N ILE A 245 -15.38 1.18 -35.81
CA ILE A 245 -14.22 2.03 -35.50
C ILE A 245 -13.64 2.67 -36.77
N MET A 246 -13.53 1.91 -37.87
CA MET A 246 -13.07 2.44 -39.16
C MET A 246 -13.99 3.54 -39.68
N GLU A 247 -15.31 3.36 -39.62
CA GLU A 247 -16.24 4.38 -40.12
C GLU A 247 -16.24 5.66 -39.27
N ILE A 248 -16.29 5.55 -37.94
CA ILE A 248 -16.21 6.74 -37.09
C ILE A 248 -14.85 7.45 -37.21
N SER A 249 -13.78 6.70 -37.41
CA SER A 249 -12.44 7.23 -37.66
C SER A 249 -12.38 8.08 -38.93
N ARG A 250 -13.00 7.61 -40.03
CA ARG A 250 -13.09 8.38 -41.29
C ARG A 250 -13.92 9.65 -41.14
N ILE A 251 -15.08 9.56 -40.48
CA ILE A 251 -15.95 10.73 -40.25
C ILE A 251 -15.22 11.75 -39.36
N TRP A 252 -14.53 11.28 -38.32
CA TRP A 252 -13.70 12.12 -37.47
C TRP A 252 -12.65 12.88 -38.28
N ASP A 253 -11.88 12.20 -39.13
CA ASP A 253 -10.82 12.84 -39.94
C ASP A 253 -11.38 13.89 -40.88
N ARG A 254 -12.46 13.58 -41.59
CA ARG A 254 -13.15 14.53 -42.46
C ARG A 254 -13.63 15.77 -41.71
N LEU A 255 -14.20 15.59 -40.52
CA LEU A 255 -14.66 16.71 -39.69
C LEU A 255 -13.49 17.54 -39.13
N LYS A 256 -12.36 16.89 -38.83
CA LYS A 256 -11.15 17.56 -38.36
C LYS A 256 -10.48 18.36 -39.48
N GLU A 257 -10.36 17.79 -40.67
CA GLU A 257 -9.80 18.45 -41.86
C GLU A 257 -10.62 19.66 -42.30
N SER A 258 -11.94 19.59 -42.15
CA SER A 258 -12.84 20.72 -42.44
C SER A 258 -12.90 21.78 -41.32
N GLY A 259 -12.22 21.56 -40.18
CA GLY A 259 -12.21 22.52 -39.07
C GLY A 259 -13.54 22.62 -38.31
N HIS A 260 -14.44 21.64 -38.46
CA HIS A 260 -15.78 21.64 -37.87
C HIS A 260 -16.01 20.52 -36.85
N LEU A 261 -14.94 19.84 -36.40
CA LEU A 261 -15.02 18.76 -35.44
C LEU A 261 -15.64 19.21 -34.12
N SER A 262 -16.86 18.73 -33.85
CA SER A 262 -17.57 18.85 -32.58
C SER A 262 -18.32 17.55 -32.31
N PHE A 263 -18.59 17.24 -31.05
CA PHE A 263 -19.30 16.04 -30.64
C PHE A 263 -20.72 16.03 -31.21
N LYS A 264 -21.39 17.19 -31.19
CA LYS A 264 -22.71 17.37 -31.79
C LYS A 264 -22.71 17.11 -33.30
N LEU A 265 -21.72 17.63 -34.02
CA LEU A 265 -21.63 17.42 -35.47
C LEU A 265 -21.24 15.98 -35.80
N LEU A 266 -20.33 15.36 -35.04
CA LEU A 266 -19.97 13.94 -35.21
C LEU A 266 -21.20 13.04 -35.08
N LYS A 267 -22.02 13.23 -34.04
CA LYS A 267 -23.28 12.51 -33.86
C LYS A 267 -24.22 12.70 -35.06
N LYS A 268 -24.37 13.94 -35.52
CA LYS A 268 -25.23 14.29 -36.66
C LYS A 268 -24.76 13.61 -37.94
N GLU A 269 -23.46 13.69 -38.25
CA GLU A 269 -22.88 13.08 -39.46
C GLU A 269 -23.07 11.57 -39.47
N ILE A 270 -22.89 10.90 -38.33
CA ILE A 270 -23.12 9.45 -38.22
C ILE A 270 -24.60 9.11 -38.46
N ALA A 271 -25.53 9.88 -37.91
CA ALA A 271 -26.95 9.66 -38.10
C ALA A 271 -27.40 9.74 -39.56
N PHE A 272 -26.74 10.58 -40.37
CA PHE A 272 -27.05 10.76 -41.80
C PHE A 272 -26.06 10.07 -42.74
N ALA A 273 -25.04 9.38 -42.22
CA ALA A 273 -24.02 8.73 -43.03
C ALA A 273 -24.60 7.55 -43.83
N GLN A 274 -24.21 7.45 -45.10
CA GLN A 274 -24.51 6.30 -45.97
C GLN A 274 -23.60 5.12 -45.65
N ILE A 275 -23.74 4.57 -44.45
CA ILE A 275 -23.05 3.37 -43.95
C ILE A 275 -24.06 2.28 -43.63
N ASN A 276 -23.57 1.08 -43.34
CA ASN A 276 -24.41 -0.05 -42.91
C ASN A 276 -25.26 0.30 -41.67
N ASP A 277 -26.55 -0.03 -41.69
CA ASP A 277 -27.50 0.32 -40.62
C ASP A 277 -27.09 -0.23 -39.24
N TYR A 278 -26.56 -1.46 -39.19
CA TYR A 278 -26.08 -2.04 -37.92
C TYR A 278 -24.87 -1.28 -37.36
N ILE A 279 -23.97 -0.80 -38.22
CA ILE A 279 -22.84 0.04 -37.82
C ILE A 279 -23.35 1.39 -37.32
N ARG A 280 -24.27 2.02 -38.07
CA ARG A 280 -24.88 3.30 -37.71
C ARG A 280 -25.54 3.22 -36.32
N ASP A 281 -26.39 2.23 -36.11
CA ASP A 281 -27.11 2.02 -34.86
C ASP A 281 -26.17 1.72 -33.69
N ALA A 282 -25.10 0.94 -33.94
CA ALA A 282 -24.08 0.69 -32.93
C ALA A 282 -23.40 2.00 -32.51
N LEU A 283 -22.95 2.81 -33.48
CA LEU A 283 -22.31 4.09 -33.22
C LEU A 283 -23.25 5.05 -32.47
N ILE A 284 -24.48 5.23 -32.96
CA ILE A 284 -25.48 6.12 -32.33
C ILE A 284 -25.67 5.74 -30.86
N ARG A 285 -25.96 4.47 -30.56
CA ARG A 285 -26.17 4.02 -29.17
C ARG A 285 -24.98 4.31 -28.26
N ARG A 286 -23.74 4.13 -28.74
CA ARG A 286 -22.54 4.40 -27.93
C ARG A 286 -22.33 5.89 -27.71
N LEU A 287 -22.55 6.70 -28.74
CA LEU A 287 -22.43 8.16 -28.62
C LEU A 287 -23.54 8.75 -27.75
N GLU A 288 -24.74 8.19 -27.76
CA GLU A 288 -25.83 8.56 -26.84
C GLU A 288 -25.48 8.22 -25.39
N LEU A 289 -24.86 7.05 -25.13
CA LEU A 289 -24.37 6.72 -23.79
C LEU A 289 -23.32 7.73 -23.31
N LEU A 290 -22.36 8.09 -24.17
CA LEU A 290 -21.36 9.13 -23.87
C LEU A 290 -22.01 10.49 -23.61
N ASP A 291 -22.97 10.91 -24.43
CA ASP A 291 -23.67 12.18 -24.28
C ASP A 291 -24.49 12.22 -22.98
N SER A 292 -25.22 11.15 -22.69
CA SER A 292 -26.04 11.00 -21.48
C SER A 292 -25.23 11.04 -20.18
N SER A 293 -23.92 10.79 -20.25
CA SER A 293 -23.02 10.91 -19.10
C SER A 293 -22.91 12.37 -18.60
N GLY A 294 -23.16 13.36 -19.46
CA GLY A 294 -23.01 14.78 -19.16
C GLY A 294 -21.55 15.23 -18.96
N ILE A 295 -20.59 14.35 -19.21
CA ILE A 295 -19.16 14.55 -18.92
C ILE A 295 -18.42 15.11 -20.15
N ILE A 296 -18.89 14.84 -21.36
CA ILE A 296 -18.35 15.44 -22.59
C ILE A 296 -19.15 16.70 -22.92
N THR A 297 -18.46 17.78 -23.30
CA THR A 297 -19.08 19.00 -23.80
C THR A 297 -18.34 19.52 -25.03
N ASP A 298 -19.04 20.21 -25.92
CA ASP A 298 -18.39 20.96 -27.01
C ASP A 298 -17.82 22.31 -26.54
N ASP A 299 -18.27 22.79 -25.38
CA ASP A 299 -17.76 24.02 -24.80
C ASP A 299 -16.29 23.88 -24.38
N LEU A 300 -15.52 24.95 -24.55
CA LEU A 300 -14.18 25.05 -23.99
C LEU A 300 -14.30 25.57 -22.56
N PRO A 301 -13.89 24.78 -21.55
CA PRO A 301 -13.92 25.27 -20.17
C PRO A 301 -12.90 26.41 -20.01
N GLU A 302 -13.30 27.50 -19.35
CA GLU A 302 -12.39 28.61 -19.04
C GLU A 302 -11.22 28.16 -18.16
N LYS A 303 -11.47 27.16 -17.29
CA LYS A 303 -10.48 26.51 -16.43
C LYS A 303 -10.73 25.03 -16.33
N THR A 304 -9.66 24.28 -16.32
CA THR A 304 -9.64 22.84 -16.11
C THR A 304 -9.25 22.52 -14.67
N PHE A 305 -9.47 21.28 -14.22
CA PHE A 305 -9.02 20.89 -12.88
C PHE A 305 -7.48 20.89 -12.75
N ILE A 306 -6.74 20.84 -13.86
CA ILE A 306 -5.28 20.96 -13.89
C ILE A 306 -4.85 22.33 -13.38
N ASP A 307 -5.62 23.38 -13.67
CA ASP A 307 -5.31 24.75 -13.23
C ASP A 307 -5.33 24.89 -11.71
N GLU A 308 -6.08 24.03 -11.01
CA GLU A 308 -6.07 24.01 -9.56
C GLU A 308 -4.69 23.61 -9.02
N PHE A 309 -4.00 22.67 -9.66
CA PHE A 309 -2.69 22.19 -9.21
C PHE A 309 -1.56 23.20 -9.42
N LYS A 310 -1.70 24.19 -10.32
CA LYS A 310 -0.70 25.23 -10.61
C LYS A 310 -0.44 26.22 -9.47
N SER A 311 -1.26 26.21 -8.42
CA SER A 311 -1.01 26.98 -7.20
C SER A 311 0.35 26.58 -6.57
N PRO A 312 1.08 27.46 -5.86
CA PRO A 312 2.31 27.05 -5.17
C PRO A 312 2.04 26.21 -3.89
N GLU A 313 0.82 26.26 -3.35
CA GLU A 313 0.46 25.52 -2.13
C GLU A 313 0.19 24.05 -2.44
N GLY A 314 0.48 23.16 -1.49
CA GLY A 314 0.07 21.76 -1.61
C GLY A 314 -1.43 21.65 -1.79
N LYS A 315 -1.88 20.73 -2.64
CA LYS A 315 -3.31 20.54 -2.96
C LYS A 315 -3.65 19.09 -3.19
N CYS A 316 -4.85 18.70 -2.76
CA CYS A 316 -5.44 17.41 -3.06
C CYS A 316 -6.71 17.59 -3.88
N ILE A 317 -6.81 16.90 -5.00
CA ILE A 317 -8.03 16.80 -5.79
C ILE A 317 -8.57 15.39 -5.68
N SER A 318 -9.81 15.23 -5.21
CA SER A 318 -10.53 13.97 -5.16
C SER A 318 -11.55 13.87 -6.30
N LEU A 319 -11.40 12.84 -7.13
CA LEU A 319 -12.31 12.48 -8.20
C LEU A 319 -13.42 11.57 -7.66
N MET A 320 -14.61 12.13 -7.46
CA MET A 320 -15.75 11.44 -6.83
C MET A 320 -16.45 10.50 -7.82
N LEU A 321 -16.38 9.20 -7.55
CA LEU A 321 -16.90 8.15 -8.44
C LEU A 321 -17.99 7.28 -7.80
N ARG A 322 -18.40 7.58 -6.57
CA ARG A 322 -19.48 6.84 -5.90
C ARG A 322 -20.78 6.88 -6.71
N GLY A 323 -21.39 5.73 -6.89
CA GLY A 323 -22.66 5.58 -7.61
C GLY A 323 -22.53 5.57 -9.14
N GLN A 324 -21.33 5.78 -9.68
CA GLN A 324 -21.09 5.63 -11.12
C GLN A 324 -21.07 4.14 -11.51
N SER A 325 -21.63 3.83 -12.68
CA SER A 325 -21.55 2.50 -13.27
C SER A 325 -20.09 2.13 -13.59
N SER A 326 -19.77 0.85 -13.73
CA SER A 326 -18.42 0.40 -14.07
C SER A 326 -17.90 1.08 -15.35
N ILE A 327 -18.73 1.14 -16.41
CA ILE A 327 -18.36 1.77 -17.68
C ILE A 327 -18.10 3.27 -17.52
N PHE A 328 -18.98 4.01 -16.83
CA PHE A 328 -18.79 5.46 -16.64
C PHE A 328 -17.61 5.77 -15.72
N ARG A 329 -17.43 5.00 -14.65
CA ARG A 329 -16.24 5.10 -13.79
C ARG A 329 -14.97 4.98 -14.61
N LYS A 330 -14.91 3.96 -15.48
CA LYS A 330 -13.76 3.72 -16.34
C LYS A 330 -13.54 4.85 -17.35
N LEU A 331 -14.61 5.34 -17.98
CA LEU A 331 -14.56 6.50 -18.88
C LEU A 331 -13.98 7.74 -18.18
N ILE A 332 -14.48 8.08 -16.99
CA ILE A 332 -14.05 9.26 -16.24
C ILE A 332 -12.58 9.14 -15.86
N ILE A 333 -12.15 7.97 -15.37
CA ILE A 333 -10.75 7.70 -15.03
C ILE A 333 -9.87 7.88 -16.27
N GLN A 334 -10.24 7.30 -17.41
CA GLN A 334 -9.45 7.39 -18.64
C GLN A 334 -9.30 8.84 -19.13
N LEU A 335 -10.39 9.62 -19.13
CA LEU A 335 -10.34 11.03 -19.53
C LEU A 335 -9.52 11.89 -18.55
N SER A 336 -9.73 11.69 -17.25
CA SER A 336 -9.01 12.43 -16.19
C SER A 336 -7.51 12.13 -16.23
N MET A 337 -7.17 10.84 -16.34
CA MET A 337 -5.78 10.40 -16.42
C MET A 337 -5.12 10.92 -17.69
N ASN A 338 -5.79 10.88 -18.84
CA ASN A 338 -5.20 11.42 -20.05
C ASN A 338 -4.83 12.90 -19.91
N GLN A 339 -5.78 13.73 -19.43
CA GLN A 339 -5.53 15.15 -19.24
C GLN A 339 -4.40 15.42 -18.23
N LEU A 340 -4.32 14.61 -17.17
CA LEU A 340 -3.26 14.69 -16.17
C LEU A 340 -1.89 14.33 -16.78
N LEU A 341 -1.81 13.21 -17.51
CA LEU A 341 -0.58 12.71 -18.11
C LEU A 341 -0.07 13.64 -19.21
N GLU A 342 -0.93 14.16 -20.08
CA GLU A 342 -0.54 15.17 -21.09
C GLU A 342 0.04 16.43 -20.42
N SER A 343 -0.52 16.84 -19.28
CA SER A 343 -0.04 18.01 -18.53
C SER A 343 1.30 17.76 -17.81
N LEU A 344 1.57 16.52 -17.42
CA LEU A 344 2.88 16.10 -16.89
C LEU A 344 3.92 16.00 -18.01
N GLU A 345 3.57 15.37 -19.14
CA GLU A 345 4.46 15.17 -20.29
C GLU A 345 4.93 16.48 -20.91
N ASN A 346 4.07 17.50 -20.96
CA ASN A 346 4.40 18.81 -21.50
C ASN A 346 5.06 19.76 -20.46
N GLY A 347 5.24 19.30 -19.22
CA GLY A 347 5.85 20.06 -18.13
C GLY A 347 5.00 21.21 -17.58
N SER A 348 3.70 21.26 -17.89
CA SER A 348 2.77 22.26 -17.35
C SER A 348 2.29 21.96 -15.93
N LEU A 349 2.50 20.72 -15.47
CA LEU A 349 2.22 20.24 -14.13
C LEU A 349 3.53 19.78 -13.46
N GLU A 350 3.72 20.17 -12.21
CA GLU A 350 4.77 19.61 -11.34
C GLU A 350 4.48 18.14 -11.00
N PRO A 351 5.48 17.39 -10.49
CA PRO A 351 5.28 16.01 -10.04
C PRO A 351 4.09 15.85 -9.08
N ILE A 352 3.34 14.77 -9.25
CA ILE A 352 2.09 14.52 -8.51
C ILE A 352 2.05 13.12 -7.90
N PHE A 353 1.38 13.02 -6.75
CA PHE A 353 1.05 11.76 -6.10
C PHE A 353 -0.36 11.31 -6.49
N LEU A 354 -0.49 10.14 -7.10
CA LEU A 354 -1.76 9.54 -7.49
C LEU A 354 -2.15 8.42 -6.52
N PHE A 355 -3.33 8.54 -5.93
CA PHE A 355 -3.94 7.54 -5.07
C PHE A 355 -5.11 6.87 -5.80
N ALA A 356 -4.90 5.61 -6.20
CA ALA A 356 -5.87 4.78 -6.87
C ALA A 356 -6.63 3.90 -5.84
N GLU A 357 -7.76 4.41 -5.33
CA GLU A 357 -8.62 3.69 -4.38
C GLU A 357 -9.47 2.61 -5.04
N GLU A 358 -9.64 1.47 -4.35
CA GLU A 358 -10.32 0.28 -4.85
C GLU A 358 -9.89 -0.09 -6.28
N ALA A 359 -8.57 -0.10 -6.50
CA ALA A 359 -7.97 -0.25 -7.83
C ALA A 359 -8.42 -1.52 -8.56
N HIS A 360 -8.80 -2.59 -7.84
CA HIS A 360 -9.36 -3.81 -8.41
C HIS A 360 -10.55 -3.56 -9.36
N LEU A 361 -11.27 -2.45 -9.20
CA LEU A 361 -12.44 -2.10 -10.01
C LEU A 361 -12.12 -1.55 -11.40
N TYR A 362 -10.87 -1.17 -11.66
CA TYR A 362 -10.48 -0.52 -12.92
C TYR A 362 -9.02 -0.77 -13.34
N GLN A 363 -8.28 -1.60 -12.61
CA GLN A 363 -6.89 -1.96 -12.94
C GLN A 363 -6.77 -2.82 -14.21
N ASP A 364 -7.87 -3.42 -14.67
CA ASP A 364 -7.96 -4.15 -15.94
C ASP A 364 -7.86 -3.24 -17.18
N MET A 365 -7.84 -1.92 -16.99
CA MET A 365 -7.53 -0.98 -18.06
C MET A 365 -6.09 -1.15 -18.54
N SER A 366 -5.92 -1.16 -19.87
CA SER A 366 -4.65 -1.44 -20.53
C SER A 366 -3.51 -0.44 -20.23
N PHE A 367 -3.79 0.72 -19.64
CA PHE A 367 -2.78 1.77 -19.46
C PHE A 367 -2.00 1.67 -18.14
N TRP A 368 -2.46 0.92 -17.13
CA TRP A 368 -1.82 0.95 -15.81
C TRP A 368 -0.40 0.38 -15.81
N GLU A 369 -0.16 -0.72 -16.54
CA GLU A 369 1.18 -1.29 -16.65
C GLU A 369 2.14 -0.38 -17.43
N ASP A 370 1.69 0.22 -18.54
CA ASP A 370 2.46 1.23 -19.29
C ASP A 370 2.79 2.42 -18.38
N LEU A 371 1.80 2.91 -17.62
CA LEU A 371 1.98 3.99 -16.67
C LEU A 371 3.05 3.66 -15.63
N VAL A 372 3.02 2.46 -15.04
CA VAL A 372 4.03 2.01 -14.08
C VAL A 372 5.44 2.00 -14.67
N THR A 373 5.60 1.70 -15.97
CA THR A 373 6.92 1.69 -16.61
C THR A 373 7.51 3.09 -16.81
N ARG A 374 6.64 4.10 -16.97
CA ARG A 374 7.03 5.48 -17.33
C ARG A 374 6.82 6.49 -16.21
N MET A 375 6.15 6.12 -15.12
CA MET A 375 5.74 7.02 -14.03
C MET A 375 6.87 7.93 -13.52
N ARG A 376 8.09 7.40 -13.38
CA ARG A 376 9.25 8.16 -12.89
C ARG A 376 9.66 9.28 -13.84
N HIS A 377 9.60 9.03 -15.15
CA HIS A 377 9.89 10.03 -16.17
C HIS A 377 8.78 11.08 -16.28
N LEU A 378 7.54 10.68 -15.96
CA LEU A 378 6.38 11.57 -15.95
C LEU A 378 6.28 12.42 -14.68
N GLY A 379 7.12 12.21 -13.67
CA GLY A 379 6.94 12.88 -12.37
C GLY A 379 5.72 12.37 -11.60
N LEU A 380 5.35 11.11 -11.79
CA LEU A 380 4.21 10.50 -11.12
C LEU A 380 4.67 9.54 -10.02
N SER A 381 4.11 9.69 -8.83
CA SER A 381 4.25 8.76 -7.70
C SER A 381 2.94 8.05 -7.47
N LEU A 382 2.94 6.72 -7.42
CA LEU A 382 1.72 5.91 -7.46
C LEU A 382 1.44 5.23 -6.13
N PHE A 383 0.16 5.23 -5.73
CA PHE A 383 -0.37 4.44 -4.62
C PHE A 383 -1.57 3.63 -5.12
N PHE A 384 -1.40 2.31 -5.27
CA PHE A 384 -2.54 1.41 -5.48
C PHE A 384 -3.10 0.99 -4.13
N ILE A 385 -4.40 1.18 -3.95
CA ILE A 385 -5.10 0.80 -2.72
C ILE A 385 -6.18 -0.21 -3.11
N THR A 386 -6.14 -1.40 -2.54
CA THR A 386 -7.12 -2.44 -2.84
C THR A 386 -7.32 -3.40 -1.67
N ASN A 387 -8.49 -4.01 -1.62
CA ASN A 387 -8.79 -5.13 -0.74
C ASN A 387 -8.58 -6.51 -1.39
N GLU A 388 -8.44 -6.57 -2.72
CA GLU A 388 -8.26 -7.81 -3.49
C GLU A 388 -6.83 -7.85 -4.05
N PRO A 389 -5.89 -8.52 -3.39
CA PRO A 389 -4.49 -8.49 -3.81
C PRO A 389 -4.27 -9.18 -5.15
N GLU A 390 -4.98 -10.28 -5.43
CA GLU A 390 -4.89 -11.03 -6.68
C GLU A 390 -5.41 -10.27 -7.90
N SER A 391 -6.20 -9.23 -7.70
CA SER A 391 -6.69 -8.41 -8.80
C SER A 391 -5.52 -7.72 -9.51
N LEU A 392 -4.62 -7.08 -8.77
CA LEU A 392 -3.47 -6.35 -9.33
C LEU A 392 -2.50 -7.31 -10.02
N SER A 393 -2.00 -6.90 -11.19
CA SER A 393 -1.07 -7.74 -11.95
C SER A 393 0.23 -7.98 -11.19
N LYS A 394 0.82 -9.17 -11.39
CA LYS A 394 2.12 -9.53 -10.80
C LYS A 394 3.23 -8.57 -11.20
N PHE A 395 3.10 -7.93 -12.37
CA PHE A 395 4.03 -6.91 -12.83
C PHE A 395 4.05 -5.70 -11.90
N ILE A 396 2.88 -5.18 -11.51
CA ILE A 396 2.75 -4.04 -10.60
C ILE A 396 3.42 -4.34 -9.26
N TYR A 397 3.19 -5.51 -8.68
CA TYR A 397 3.84 -5.91 -7.42
C TYR A 397 5.36 -5.96 -7.50
N ARG A 398 5.90 -6.56 -8.56
CA ARG A 398 7.36 -6.68 -8.75
C ARG A 398 8.05 -5.33 -8.96
N GLN A 399 7.32 -4.32 -9.42
CA GLN A 399 7.83 -2.96 -9.58
C GLN A 399 7.59 -2.09 -8.34
N SER A 400 6.85 -2.58 -7.34
CA SER A 400 6.55 -1.79 -6.16
C SER A 400 7.79 -1.54 -5.32
N ASP A 401 7.97 -0.28 -4.93
CA ASP A 401 9.06 0.16 -4.06
C ASP A 401 8.73 -0.11 -2.60
N SER A 402 7.47 0.06 -2.19
CA SER A 402 7.01 -0.18 -0.82
C SER A 402 5.59 -0.75 -0.77
N ILE A 403 5.33 -1.59 0.23
CA ILE A 403 4.04 -2.24 0.43
C ILE A 403 3.61 -2.11 1.89
N PHE A 404 2.33 -1.80 2.08
CA PHE A 404 1.63 -1.71 3.35
C PHE A 404 0.54 -2.79 3.36
N ILE A 405 0.62 -3.76 4.27
CA ILE A 405 -0.29 -4.90 4.34
C ILE A 405 -1.01 -4.86 5.68
N PHE A 406 -2.28 -4.47 5.65
CA PHE A 406 -3.19 -4.64 6.78
C PHE A 406 -3.73 -6.07 6.84
N ASN A 407 -4.42 -6.42 7.93
CA ASN A 407 -4.96 -7.75 8.18
C ASN A 407 -5.64 -8.38 6.93
N TYR A 408 -5.15 -9.58 6.59
CA TYR A 408 -5.73 -10.57 5.70
C TYR A 408 -5.85 -11.90 6.45
N ILE A 409 -6.95 -12.62 6.26
CA ILE A 409 -7.22 -13.91 6.94
C ILE A 409 -7.05 -15.09 5.98
N ASN A 410 -6.96 -14.83 4.67
CA ASN A 410 -7.02 -15.87 3.64
C ASN A 410 -5.63 -16.40 3.27
N ASP A 411 -5.42 -17.71 3.46
CA ASP A 411 -4.16 -18.40 3.12
C ASP A 411 -3.78 -18.24 1.64
N ASN A 412 -4.76 -18.16 0.74
CA ASN A 412 -4.50 -17.95 -0.69
C ASN A 412 -3.89 -16.58 -0.95
N ASP A 413 -4.38 -15.54 -0.27
CA ASP A 413 -3.84 -14.19 -0.39
C ASP A 413 -2.39 -14.14 0.15
N ILE A 414 -2.12 -14.82 1.27
CA ILE A 414 -0.77 -14.94 1.83
C ILE A 414 0.16 -15.65 0.83
N ALA A 415 -0.28 -16.77 0.26
CA ALA A 415 0.48 -17.54 -0.72
C ALA A 415 0.69 -16.80 -2.04
N PHE A 416 -0.22 -15.90 -2.41
CA PHE A 416 -0.04 -14.99 -3.55
C PHE A 416 1.00 -13.91 -3.21
N LEU A 417 0.85 -13.23 -2.07
CA LEU A 417 1.75 -12.16 -1.63
C LEU A 417 3.18 -12.66 -1.43
N SER A 418 3.38 -13.88 -0.93
CA SER A 418 4.72 -14.48 -0.79
C SER A 418 5.43 -14.73 -2.13
N LYS A 419 4.70 -14.74 -3.25
CA LYS A 419 5.27 -14.92 -4.61
C LYS A 419 5.58 -13.60 -5.31
N VAL A 420 5.04 -12.48 -4.81
CA VAL A 420 5.12 -11.17 -5.47
C VAL A 420 5.79 -10.10 -4.62
N THR A 421 6.11 -10.41 -3.36
CA THR A 421 6.82 -9.53 -2.42
C THR A 421 8.15 -10.15 -1.99
N ASP A 422 9.04 -9.34 -1.40
CA ASP A 422 10.33 -9.80 -0.83
C ASP A 422 10.17 -10.57 0.50
N LEU A 423 8.94 -10.79 0.96
CA LEU A 423 8.63 -11.48 2.21
C LEU A 423 8.30 -12.95 1.93
N ASP A 424 8.89 -13.83 2.73
CA ASP A 424 8.56 -15.25 2.68
C ASP A 424 7.19 -15.55 3.32
N SER A 425 6.65 -16.73 2.98
CA SER A 425 5.32 -17.16 3.44
C SER A 425 5.21 -17.28 4.96
N ASP A 426 6.28 -17.66 5.66
CA ASP A 426 6.24 -17.85 7.11
C ASP A 426 6.19 -16.49 7.81
N SER A 427 7.00 -15.53 7.35
CA SER A 427 6.96 -14.14 7.82
C SER A 427 5.59 -13.51 7.59
N LEU A 428 5.02 -13.65 6.38
CA LEU A 428 3.70 -13.10 6.08
C LEU A 428 2.60 -13.75 6.94
N SER A 429 2.62 -15.07 7.08
CA SER A 429 1.64 -15.79 7.90
C SER A 429 1.72 -15.38 9.37
N ALA A 430 2.94 -15.27 9.92
CA ALA A 430 3.16 -14.82 11.28
C ALA A 430 2.68 -13.39 11.52
N PHE A 431 2.96 -12.50 10.57
CA PHE A 431 2.78 -11.07 10.75
C PHE A 431 1.40 -10.57 10.37
N VAL A 432 0.77 -11.09 9.32
CA VAL A 432 -0.43 -10.48 8.71
C VAL A 432 -1.73 -11.12 9.22
N SER A 433 -1.74 -12.42 9.46
CA SER A 433 -2.95 -13.21 9.79
C SER A 433 -3.67 -12.71 11.04
N ASN A 434 -2.91 -12.24 12.02
CA ASN A 434 -3.42 -11.84 13.33
C ASN A 434 -3.32 -10.33 13.60
N LEU A 435 -3.12 -9.49 12.56
CA LEU A 435 -3.04 -8.05 12.79
C LEU A 435 -4.36 -7.49 13.32
N PRO A 436 -4.34 -6.72 14.43
CA PRO A 436 -5.49 -5.94 14.84
C PRO A 436 -5.93 -4.93 13.77
N GLU A 437 -7.13 -4.39 13.90
CA GLU A 437 -7.55 -3.26 13.07
C GLU A 437 -6.60 -2.07 13.27
N ARG A 438 -6.36 -1.31 12.18
CA ARG A 438 -5.41 -0.19 12.15
C ARG A 438 -3.94 -0.57 12.40
N CYS A 439 -3.64 -1.87 12.40
CA CYS A 439 -2.26 -2.34 12.36
C CYS A 439 -1.91 -2.80 10.94
N CYS A 440 -0.70 -2.47 10.48
CA CYS A 440 -0.19 -2.92 9.21
C CYS A 440 1.28 -3.34 9.29
N LEU A 441 1.64 -4.27 8.42
CA LEU A 441 3.01 -4.58 8.07
C LEU A 441 3.47 -3.59 6.99
N ILE A 442 4.59 -2.91 7.22
CA ILE A 442 5.25 -2.03 6.23
C ILE A 442 6.58 -2.65 5.83
N THR A 443 6.84 -2.73 4.53
CA THR A 443 8.12 -3.18 3.99
C THR A 443 8.48 -2.47 2.69
N GLY A 444 9.71 -2.67 2.23
CA GLY A 444 10.29 -2.08 1.03
C GLY A 444 11.13 -0.83 1.32
N LYS A 445 11.38 -0.02 0.29
CA LYS A 445 12.30 1.11 0.31
C LYS A 445 12.03 2.07 1.47
N ILE A 446 10.76 2.28 1.82
CA ILE A 446 10.35 3.19 2.90
C ILE A 446 10.95 2.80 4.25
N THR A 447 11.06 1.50 4.55
CA THR A 447 11.65 0.95 5.79
C THR A 447 13.04 0.32 5.59
N ASN A 448 13.74 0.66 4.49
CA ASN A 448 14.99 -0.01 4.11
C ASN A 448 14.85 -1.54 4.05
N ASN A 449 13.69 -2.01 3.56
CA ASN A 449 13.23 -3.41 3.46
C ASN A 449 13.26 -4.18 4.78
N ILE A 450 13.27 -3.47 5.91
CA ILE A 450 13.03 -4.07 7.22
C ILE A 450 11.51 -4.17 7.40
N PRO A 451 10.94 -5.36 7.63
CA PRO A 451 9.50 -5.51 7.79
C PRO A 451 9.09 -5.01 9.18
N LEU A 452 8.27 -3.97 9.25
CA LEU A 452 7.84 -3.37 10.51
C LEU A 452 6.35 -3.57 10.73
N LEU A 453 5.99 -4.02 11.92
CA LEU A 453 4.61 -4.08 12.38
C LEU A 453 4.26 -2.81 13.12
N ILE A 454 3.38 -2.00 12.54
CA ILE A 454 2.99 -0.73 13.14
C ILE A 454 1.48 -0.65 13.36
N LYS A 455 1.11 0.16 14.35
CA LYS A 455 -0.24 0.69 14.55
C LYS A 455 -0.28 2.09 13.93
N THR A 456 -1.11 2.29 12.91
CA THR A 456 -1.11 3.53 12.14
C THR A 456 -1.78 4.67 12.91
N GLU A 457 -1.31 5.89 12.69
CA GLU A 457 -1.96 7.09 13.24
C GLU A 457 -3.40 7.24 12.73
N SER A 458 -4.30 7.68 13.63
CA SER A 458 -5.68 7.99 13.27
C SER A 458 -5.88 9.50 13.10
N LEU A 459 -6.54 9.91 12.01
CA LEU A 459 -6.98 11.28 11.82
C LEU A 459 -8.47 11.46 12.15
N ASN A 460 -8.79 12.59 12.76
CA ASN A 460 -10.17 13.01 13.02
C ASN A 460 -10.73 14.01 12.00
N ASP A 461 -9.88 14.51 11.11
CA ASP A 461 -10.20 15.66 10.24
C ASP A 461 -11.14 15.29 9.10
N PHE A 462 -11.04 14.07 8.56
CA PHE A 462 -11.92 13.60 7.49
C PHE A 462 -13.26 13.11 8.07
N LYS A 463 -14.37 13.64 7.55
CA LYS A 463 -15.76 13.27 7.91
C LYS A 463 -16.38 12.30 6.89
N GLY A 464 -15.60 11.70 6.00
CA GLY A 464 -16.03 10.65 5.06
C GLY A 464 -15.72 9.24 5.58
N GLY A 465 -16.37 8.21 5.03
CA GLY A 465 -16.14 6.80 5.40
C GLY A 465 -17.09 6.21 6.44
N PHE A 466 -18.18 6.93 6.76
CA PHE A 466 -19.18 6.45 7.70
C PHE A 466 -20.00 5.27 7.13
N THR A 467 -20.00 4.16 7.85
CA THR A 467 -20.90 3.04 7.55
C THR A 467 -22.32 3.37 8.00
N ARG A 468 -23.30 3.29 7.10
CA ARG A 468 -24.71 3.41 7.44
C ARG A 468 -25.14 2.14 8.15
N LEU A 469 -25.39 2.23 9.46
CA LEU A 469 -25.82 1.11 10.28
C LEU A 469 -27.31 1.24 10.59
N PHE A 470 -28.05 0.14 10.47
CA PHE A 470 -29.48 0.11 10.78
C PHE A 470 -29.76 0.34 12.27
N PHE A 471 -28.88 -0.15 13.16
CA PHE A 471 -29.10 -0.17 14.61
C PHE A 471 -28.41 0.96 15.41
N LYS A 472 -27.79 1.97 14.77
CA LYS A 472 -27.14 3.09 15.50
C LYS A 472 -27.49 4.46 14.91
N LYS A 473 -27.83 5.41 15.80
CA LYS A 473 -27.99 6.85 15.50
C LYS A 473 -26.66 7.58 15.29
N GLU A 474 -25.53 6.94 15.53
CA GLU A 474 -24.19 7.49 15.33
C GLU A 474 -23.33 6.56 14.47
N TYR A 475 -22.68 7.14 13.49
CA TYR A 475 -21.84 6.46 12.51
C TYR A 475 -20.52 5.98 13.15
N LEU A 476 -20.14 4.71 12.95
CA LEU A 476 -18.80 4.23 13.34
C LEU A 476 -17.74 4.89 12.45
N LYS A 477 -16.71 5.49 13.07
CA LYS A 477 -15.49 5.97 12.41
C LYS A 477 -14.49 4.81 12.33
N PHE A 478 -14.11 4.40 11.13
CA PHE A 478 -13.03 3.43 10.90
C PHE A 478 -11.74 4.14 10.54
#